data_AF-A0A1G1QAS6-F1
#
_entry.id   AF-A0A1G1QAS6-F1
#
_cell.length_a   1.000
_cell.length_b   1.000
_cell.length_c   1.000
_cell.angle_alpha   90.00
_cell.angle_beta   90.00
_cell.angle_gamma   90.00
#
_symmetry.space_group_name_H-M   'P 1'
#
loop_
_entity.id
_entity.type
_entity.pdbx_description
1 polymer ?
#
loop_
_entity_poly.entity_id
_entity_poly.type
_entity_poly.pdbx_seq_one_letter_code
_entity_poly.pdbx_strand_id
1 'polypeptide(L)'
;MKNNPTQLELFNLHNQEAEAQSPKADPLQLAKVRGYQKAIFQVIAFIFVGLVSFSLGVGKGRKPIARVTPQETNAPFVPLNEAISGAAVSDKPQKPERDIGEESGSLLAKNQNQLKILKPQQGAITVKAQYTVQVASISRSENVKKELSRLENKGYHAFGLVKGKYTVICVGKFAAKDHAQNSLTKLKTKYPDCQIRKL
;
A
#
# COMPACT_ATOMS: atom_id res chain seq x y z
N MET A 1 -72.06 3.95 7.64
CA MET A 1 -70.63 4.15 7.33
C MET A 1 -69.89 4.45 8.62
N LYS A 2 -69.08 3.51 9.12
CA LYS A 2 -68.25 3.66 10.33
C LYS A 2 -66.80 3.61 9.86
N ASN A 3 -66.09 4.72 10.04
CA ASN A 3 -64.70 4.88 9.64
C ASN A 3 -63.85 4.52 10.86
N ASN A 4 -63.03 3.47 10.75
CA ASN A 4 -62.10 3.07 11.81
C ASN A 4 -60.76 3.81 11.60
N PRO A 5 -60.32 4.71 12.50
CA PRO A 5 -59.05 5.43 12.37
C PRO A 5 -57.84 4.65 12.92
N THR A 6 -57.94 3.35 13.17
CA THR A 6 -56.89 2.59 13.87
C THR A 6 -55.77 2.04 12.96
N GLN A 7 -55.80 2.30 11.66
CA GLN A 7 -54.80 1.74 10.73
C GLN A 7 -53.63 2.68 10.41
N LEU A 8 -53.67 3.94 10.87
CA LEU A 8 -52.61 4.92 10.63
C LEU A 8 -51.52 4.99 11.72
N GLU A 9 -51.62 4.17 12.77
CA GLU A 9 -50.64 4.21 13.87
C GLU A 9 -49.45 3.24 13.67
N LEU A 10 -49.49 2.34 12.68
CA LEU A 10 -48.40 1.38 12.48
C LEU A 10 -47.15 1.98 11.80
N PHE A 11 -47.24 3.22 11.29
CA PHE A 11 -46.13 3.90 10.60
C PHE A 11 -45.57 5.11 11.35
N ASN A 12 -46.07 5.44 12.55
CA ASN A 12 -45.57 6.57 13.35
C ASN A 12 -44.48 6.20 14.37
N LEU A 13 -44.03 4.94 14.41
CA LEU A 13 -42.96 4.49 15.32
C LEU A 13 -41.53 4.71 14.79
N HIS A 14 -41.32 5.46 13.71
CA HIS A 14 -39.97 5.63 13.13
C HIS A 14 -39.46 7.05 12.94
N ASN A 15 -40.22 8.08 13.34
CA ASN A 15 -39.82 9.48 13.15
C ASN A 15 -39.74 10.30 14.45
N GLN A 16 -39.66 9.65 15.62
CA GLN A 16 -39.54 10.34 16.91
C GLN A 16 -38.50 9.70 17.85
N GLU A 17 -37.30 9.40 17.32
CA GLU A 17 -36.07 9.21 18.13
C GLU A 17 -34.85 9.84 17.43
N ALA A 18 -35.11 10.88 16.64
CA ALA A 18 -34.08 11.82 16.19
C ALA A 18 -34.00 13.00 17.17
N GLU A 19 -33.68 12.73 18.44
CA GLU A 19 -33.03 13.74 19.28
C GLU A 19 -32.20 13.10 20.41
N ALA A 20 -30.91 13.43 20.38
CA ALA A 20 -29.99 13.49 21.52
C ALA A 20 -29.77 12.21 22.38
N GLN A 21 -29.30 11.13 21.76
CA GLN A 21 -28.34 10.26 22.45
C GLN A 21 -26.94 10.51 21.93
N SER A 22 -26.26 11.47 22.57
CA SER A 22 -24.80 11.53 22.62
C SER A 22 -24.29 10.11 22.87
N PRO A 23 -23.33 9.59 22.08
CA PRO A 23 -22.71 8.33 22.41
C PRO A 23 -22.12 8.50 23.81
N LYS A 24 -22.69 7.80 24.80
CA LYS A 24 -22.08 7.62 26.12
C LYS A 24 -20.71 7.01 25.85
N ALA A 25 -19.72 7.89 25.68
CA ALA A 25 -18.32 7.52 25.66
C ALA A 25 -18.09 6.84 27.00
N ASP A 26 -17.87 5.53 26.97
CA ASP A 26 -17.59 4.74 28.17
C ASP A 26 -16.54 5.51 28.99
N PRO A 27 -16.87 5.98 30.20
CA PRO A 27 -15.97 6.84 30.99
C PRO A 27 -14.65 6.13 31.34
N LEU A 28 -14.61 4.80 31.16
CA LEU A 28 -13.43 3.97 31.30
C LEU A 28 -12.39 4.17 30.19
N GLN A 29 -12.78 4.52 28.95
CA GLN A 29 -11.82 4.80 27.87
C GLN A 29 -11.26 6.22 27.95
N LEU A 30 -12.06 7.19 28.41
CA LEU A 30 -11.61 8.58 28.63
C LEU A 30 -10.67 8.71 29.84
N ALA A 31 -10.85 7.90 30.89
CA ALA A 31 -9.95 7.86 32.03
C ALA A 31 -8.52 7.44 31.65
N LYS A 32 -8.40 6.48 30.72
CA LYS A 32 -7.09 6.03 30.21
C LYS A 32 -6.39 7.12 29.39
N VAL A 33 -7.14 7.93 28.62
CA VAL A 33 -6.61 9.06 27.84
C VAL A 33 -6.14 10.22 28.73
N ARG A 34 -6.82 10.46 29.87
CA ARG A 34 -6.38 11.48 30.86
C ARG A 34 -5.00 11.21 31.45
N GLY A 35 -4.61 9.94 31.61
CA GLY A 35 -3.27 9.57 32.09
C GLY A 35 -2.14 9.98 31.14
N TYR A 36 -2.39 9.92 29.82
CA TYR A 36 -1.41 10.30 28.80
C TYR A 36 -1.36 11.79 28.51
N GLN A 37 -2.31 12.59 29.01
CA GLN A 37 -2.37 14.02 28.74
C GLN A 37 -1.04 14.72 29.04
N LYS A 38 -0.47 14.48 30.22
CA LYS A 38 0.83 15.07 30.61
C LYS A 38 1.98 14.57 29.73
N ALA A 39 2.01 13.29 29.38
CA ALA A 39 3.04 12.71 28.53
C ALA A 39 2.99 13.26 27.10
N ILE A 40 1.78 13.44 26.54
CA ILE A 40 1.58 14.01 25.20
C ILE A 40 2.08 15.46 25.17
N PHE A 41 1.72 16.29 26.16
CA PHE A 41 2.23 17.66 26.24
C PHE A 41 3.76 17.71 26.35
N GLN A 42 4.37 16.80 27.13
CA GLN A 42 5.82 16.71 27.26
C GLN A 42 6.51 16.38 25.92
N VAL A 43 5.97 15.42 25.16
CA VAL A 43 6.51 15.04 23.85
C VAL A 43 6.38 16.18 22.85
N ILE A 44 5.22 16.84 22.80
CA ILE A 44 5.00 18.00 21.91
C ILE A 44 5.98 19.13 22.25
N ALA A 45 6.15 19.46 23.53
CA ALA A 45 7.09 20.49 23.97
C ALA A 45 8.52 20.16 23.54
N PHE A 46 8.94 18.91 23.69
CA PHE A 46 10.27 18.45 23.27
C PHE A 46 10.49 18.61 21.75
N ILE A 47 9.50 18.24 20.94
CA ILE A 47 9.55 18.42 19.49
C ILE A 47 9.66 19.91 19.12
N PHE A 48 8.88 20.78 19.76
CA PHE A 48 8.93 22.23 19.53
C PHE A 48 10.29 22.82 19.87
N VAL A 49 10.88 22.46 21.01
CA VAL A 49 12.23 22.91 21.38
C VAL A 49 13.25 22.43 20.35
N GLY A 50 13.17 21.16 19.93
CA GLY A 50 14.03 20.60 18.90
C GLY A 50 13.93 21.34 17.56
N LEU A 51 12.71 21.68 17.12
CA LEU A 51 12.47 22.49 15.93
C LEU A 51 13.10 23.88 16.03
N VAL A 52 12.90 24.58 17.14
CA VAL A 52 13.48 25.92 17.36
C VAL A 52 15.01 25.85 17.39
N SER A 53 15.58 24.89 18.11
CA SER A 53 17.03 24.66 18.13
C SER A 53 17.59 24.31 16.75
N PHE A 54 16.87 23.49 15.97
CA PHE A 54 17.23 23.16 14.61
C PHE A 54 17.21 24.39 13.70
N SER A 55 16.14 25.20 13.76
CA SER A 55 16.01 26.43 12.98
C SER A 55 17.11 27.45 13.31
N LEU A 56 17.54 27.54 14.57
CA LEU A 56 18.66 28.41 14.96
C LEU A 56 20.03 27.83 14.57
N GLY A 57 20.18 26.50 14.61
CA GLY A 57 21.43 25.80 14.35
C GLY A 57 21.85 25.76 12.88
N VAL A 58 20.89 25.73 11.95
CA VAL A 58 21.17 25.62 10.51
C VAL A 58 21.59 26.96 9.86
N GLY A 59 21.49 28.09 10.58
CA GLY A 59 21.71 29.43 10.04
C GLY A 59 23.16 29.96 10.05
N LYS A 60 24.11 29.31 10.75
CA LYS A 60 25.47 29.88 10.96
C LYS A 60 26.53 29.49 9.92
N GLY A 61 26.17 28.82 8.83
CA GLY A 61 27.12 28.31 7.82
C GLY A 61 27.45 29.24 6.64
N ARG A 62 26.76 30.37 6.45
CA ARG A 62 26.99 31.25 5.29
C ARG A 62 27.69 32.55 5.69
N LYS A 63 29.02 32.52 5.67
CA LYS A 63 29.81 33.76 5.55
C LYS A 63 29.60 34.30 4.13
N PRO A 64 29.18 35.56 3.92
CA PRO A 64 29.22 36.16 2.60
C PRO A 64 30.71 36.34 2.22
N ILE A 65 31.16 35.58 1.22
CA ILE A 65 32.44 35.84 0.56
C ILE A 65 32.34 37.25 -0.01
N ALA A 66 33.17 38.15 0.50
CA ALA A 66 33.29 39.52 0.03
C ALA A 66 33.47 39.52 -1.49
N ARG A 67 32.66 40.33 -2.16
CA ARG A 67 32.74 40.60 -3.59
C ARG A 67 34.17 41.06 -3.93
N VAL A 68 34.90 40.24 -4.68
CA VAL A 68 36.03 40.72 -5.47
C VAL A 68 35.45 41.13 -6.81
N THR A 69 35.34 42.43 -7.01
CA THR A 69 35.17 43.06 -8.32
C THR A 69 36.52 42.99 -9.04
N PRO A 70 36.66 42.36 -10.22
CA PRO A 70 37.77 42.64 -11.11
C PRO A 70 37.32 43.74 -12.06
N GLN A 71 37.81 44.93 -11.76
CA GLN A 71 37.86 46.09 -12.64
C GLN A 71 38.66 45.75 -13.90
N GLU A 72 38.16 46.22 -15.04
CA GLU A 72 38.81 46.16 -16.35
C GLU A 72 40.26 46.66 -16.36
N THR A 73 41.15 45.92 -17.04
CA THR A 73 42.31 46.49 -17.74
C THR A 73 42.64 45.68 -19.02
N ASN A 74 42.38 46.30 -20.17
CA ASN A 74 43.14 46.32 -21.42
C ASN A 74 43.97 45.09 -21.91
N ALA A 75 43.43 44.42 -22.94
CA ALA A 75 44.03 44.03 -24.24
C ALA A 75 45.36 43.19 -24.30
N PRO A 76 45.82 42.75 -25.49
CA PRO A 76 45.55 41.42 -26.07
C PRO A 76 46.82 40.57 -26.32
N PHE A 77 46.78 39.24 -26.14
CA PHE A 77 47.80 38.35 -26.71
C PHE A 77 47.31 36.89 -26.84
N VAL A 78 47.49 36.32 -28.03
CA VAL A 78 47.42 34.88 -28.37
C VAL A 78 48.86 34.45 -28.65
N PRO A 79 49.37 33.28 -28.20
CA PRO A 79 49.51 32.16 -29.13
C PRO A 79 49.45 30.73 -28.56
N LEU A 80 49.25 29.86 -29.54
CA LEU A 80 49.22 28.40 -29.70
C LEU A 80 50.45 27.60 -29.17
N ASN A 81 50.24 26.40 -28.62
CA ASN A 81 51.20 25.26 -28.64
C ASN A 81 50.47 23.88 -28.57
N GLU A 82 50.48 23.13 -29.68
CA GLU A 82 51.17 21.83 -29.90
C GLU A 82 50.79 20.69 -28.93
N ALA A 83 49.98 19.71 -29.33
CA ALA A 83 50.33 18.50 -30.10
C ALA A 83 51.26 17.53 -29.34
N ILE A 84 50.74 16.34 -28.99
CA ILE A 84 51.45 15.04 -29.10
C ILE A 84 50.40 13.94 -29.34
N SER A 85 50.51 13.36 -30.52
CA SER A 85 50.00 12.05 -30.94
C SER A 85 51.05 10.99 -30.56
N GLY A 86 50.63 9.81 -30.13
CA GLY A 86 51.55 8.69 -29.83
C GLY A 86 50.81 7.37 -29.63
N ALA A 87 50.93 6.49 -30.62
CA ALA A 87 50.32 5.18 -30.72
C ALA A 87 51.16 4.07 -30.04
N ALA A 88 50.50 3.00 -29.57
CA ALA A 88 51.06 1.65 -29.34
C ALA A 88 49.86 0.66 -29.31
N VAL A 89 49.54 -0.07 -30.41
CA VAL A 89 50.05 -1.39 -30.82
C VAL A 89 49.94 -2.47 -29.74
N SER A 90 49.03 -3.44 -29.94
CA SER A 90 49.09 -4.86 -29.53
C SER A 90 47.68 -5.47 -29.69
N ASP A 91 47.40 -6.68 -30.17
CA ASP A 91 48.00 -7.66 -31.07
C ASP A 91 46.83 -8.62 -31.42
N LYS A 92 46.87 -9.29 -32.57
CA LYS A 92 45.92 -10.34 -33.01
C LYS A 92 46.72 -11.66 -33.09
N PRO A 93 46.21 -12.84 -33.52
CA PRO A 93 44.91 -13.51 -33.43
C PRO A 93 45.02 -14.97 -32.89
N GLN A 94 43.91 -15.63 -32.50
CA GLN A 94 43.63 -17.03 -32.92
C GLN A 94 42.19 -17.50 -32.60
N LYS A 95 41.54 -18.03 -33.67
CA LYS A 95 40.32 -18.86 -33.82
C LYS A 95 40.63 -20.31 -33.32
N PRO A 96 39.74 -21.36 -33.29
CA PRO A 96 38.35 -21.44 -33.77
C PRO A 96 37.34 -22.41 -33.05
N GLU A 97 36.08 -22.31 -33.50
CA GLU A 97 35.07 -23.38 -33.78
C GLU A 97 34.41 -24.24 -32.70
N ARG A 98 33.08 -24.09 -32.55
CA ARG A 98 32.00 -24.96 -33.13
C ARG A 98 30.62 -24.40 -32.67
N ASP A 99 29.73 -23.92 -33.55
CA ASP A 99 28.67 -24.67 -34.31
C ASP A 99 27.81 -25.56 -33.39
N ILE A 100 26.48 -25.51 -33.32
CA ILE A 100 25.46 -25.48 -34.38
C ILE A 100 24.16 -24.86 -33.81
N GLY A 101 23.47 -24.03 -34.60
CA GLY A 101 22.14 -23.50 -34.27
C GLY A 101 20.99 -24.43 -34.67
N GLU A 102 19.75 -24.11 -34.27
CA GLU A 102 18.54 -24.48 -35.00
C GLU A 102 17.33 -23.71 -34.45
N GLU A 103 16.73 -22.88 -35.29
CA GLU A 103 15.39 -22.32 -35.10
C GLU A 103 14.38 -23.03 -36.02
N SER A 104 13.13 -23.06 -35.53
CA SER A 104 11.87 -23.10 -36.28
C SER A 104 11.33 -24.43 -36.84
N GLY A 105 10.19 -24.83 -36.26
CA GLY A 105 8.96 -24.88 -37.04
C GLY A 105 8.36 -26.23 -37.44
N SER A 106 7.29 -26.59 -36.72
CA SER A 106 5.99 -27.05 -37.26
C SER A 106 5.62 -28.55 -37.28
N LEU A 107 4.39 -28.76 -36.78
CA LEU A 107 3.38 -29.81 -37.01
C LEU A 107 3.45 -31.18 -36.28
N LEU A 108 2.49 -31.31 -35.35
CA LEU A 108 1.55 -32.43 -35.15
C LEU A 108 2.11 -33.86 -35.13
N ALA A 109 2.20 -34.45 -33.93
CA ALA A 109 1.80 -35.83 -33.70
C ALA A 109 1.47 -36.10 -32.22
N LYS A 110 0.33 -36.77 -31.99
CA LYS A 110 -0.17 -37.25 -30.70
C LYS A 110 0.90 -37.97 -29.88
N ASN A 111 1.05 -37.59 -28.61
CA ASN A 111 1.36 -38.57 -27.57
C ASN A 111 0.55 -38.25 -26.31
N GLN A 112 -0.53 -39.02 -26.14
CA GLN A 112 -1.22 -39.15 -24.87
C GLN A 112 -0.30 -39.93 -23.93
N ASN A 113 0.36 -39.24 -23.00
CA ASN A 113 0.80 -39.88 -21.78
C ASN A 113 0.72 -38.94 -20.58
N GLN A 114 0.13 -39.49 -19.54
CA GLN A 114 -0.45 -38.83 -18.38
C GLN A 114 0.63 -38.18 -17.51
N LEU A 115 0.70 -36.85 -17.53
CA LEU A 115 1.05 -36.11 -16.32
C LEU A 115 -0.24 -35.76 -15.62
N LYS A 116 -0.58 -36.64 -14.68
CA LYS A 116 -1.64 -36.56 -13.70
C LYS A 116 -1.39 -35.32 -12.84
N ILE A 117 -1.86 -34.16 -13.34
CA ILE A 117 -2.01 -32.96 -12.53
C ILE A 117 -2.95 -33.36 -11.41
N LEU A 118 -2.39 -33.52 -10.22
CA LEU A 118 -3.12 -33.59 -8.97
C LEU A 118 -3.94 -32.29 -8.88
N LYS A 119 -5.18 -32.34 -9.39
CA LYS A 119 -6.28 -31.66 -8.72
C LYS A 119 -6.15 -32.05 -7.25
N PRO A 120 -5.96 -31.12 -6.32
CA PRO A 120 -6.36 -31.39 -4.95
C PRO A 120 -7.83 -31.71 -5.07
N GLN A 121 -8.18 -32.98 -4.91
CA GLN A 121 -9.53 -33.36 -4.56
C GLN A 121 -9.85 -32.56 -3.31
N GLN A 122 -10.56 -31.45 -3.49
CA GLN A 122 -11.28 -30.78 -2.43
C GLN A 122 -12.38 -31.75 -2.02
N GLY A 123 -11.97 -32.78 -1.26
CA GLY A 123 -12.86 -33.46 -0.35
C GLY A 123 -13.49 -32.36 0.48
N ALA A 124 -14.81 -32.24 0.35
CA ALA A 124 -15.62 -31.33 1.12
C ALA A 124 -15.61 -31.78 2.59
N ILE A 125 -14.48 -31.55 3.26
CA ILE A 125 -14.53 -31.27 4.68
C ILE A 125 -15.10 -29.85 4.71
N THR A 126 -16.34 -29.73 5.14
CA THR A 126 -17.05 -28.47 5.34
C THR A 126 -16.40 -27.71 6.50
N VAL A 127 -15.11 -27.38 6.38
CA VAL A 127 -14.42 -26.56 7.34
C VAL A 127 -14.95 -25.16 7.11
N LYS A 128 -15.96 -24.77 7.91
CA LYS A 128 -16.52 -23.43 7.91
C LYS A 128 -15.35 -22.46 7.93
N ALA A 129 -15.25 -21.61 6.90
CA ALA A 129 -14.21 -20.60 6.84
C ALA A 129 -14.40 -19.65 8.01
N GLN A 130 -13.51 -19.72 9.00
CA GLN A 130 -13.62 -18.96 10.23
C GLN A 130 -12.90 -17.61 10.14
N TYR A 131 -11.96 -17.44 9.20
CA TYR A 131 -11.08 -16.28 9.16
C TYR A 131 -11.02 -15.63 7.77
N THR A 132 -10.82 -14.31 7.74
CA THR A 132 -10.63 -13.50 6.54
C THR A 132 -9.62 -12.39 6.84
N VAL A 133 -8.94 -11.86 5.82
CA VAL A 133 -8.08 -10.69 5.98
C VAL A 133 -8.84 -9.45 5.50
N GLN A 134 -9.09 -8.50 6.38
CA GLN A 134 -9.63 -7.20 6.03
C GLN A 134 -8.50 -6.31 5.53
N VAL A 135 -8.71 -5.68 4.37
CA VAL A 135 -7.70 -4.86 3.69
C VAL A 135 -8.05 -3.37 3.78
N ALA A 136 -9.32 -3.02 3.64
CA ALA A 136 -9.78 -1.64 3.69
C ALA A 136 -11.26 -1.55 4.06
N SER A 137 -11.69 -0.39 4.53
CA SER A 137 -13.10 -0.04 4.71
C SER A 137 -13.39 1.20 3.87
N ILE A 138 -14.31 1.10 2.92
CA ILE A 138 -14.57 2.15 1.92
C ILE A 138 -16.06 2.48 1.91
N SER A 139 -16.42 3.76 1.98
CA SER A 139 -17.82 4.22 1.91
C SER A 139 -18.36 4.24 0.47
N ARG A 140 -17.55 4.66 -0.49
CA ARG A 140 -17.95 4.79 -1.90
C ARG A 140 -17.94 3.44 -2.61
N SER A 141 -19.10 3.03 -3.12
CA SER A 141 -19.28 1.75 -3.83
C SER A 141 -18.43 1.62 -5.10
N GLU A 142 -18.20 2.72 -5.83
CA GLU A 142 -17.32 2.73 -7.00
C GLU A 142 -15.88 2.36 -6.65
N ASN A 143 -15.37 2.89 -5.54
CA ASN A 143 -14.03 2.60 -5.06
C ASN A 143 -13.91 1.16 -4.56
N VAL A 144 -15.00 0.60 -4.02
CA VAL A 144 -15.06 -0.82 -3.63
C VAL A 144 -14.86 -1.72 -4.84
N LYS A 145 -15.57 -1.45 -5.95
CA LYS A 145 -15.42 -2.22 -7.20
C LYS A 145 -14.00 -2.12 -7.75
N LYS A 146 -13.42 -0.91 -7.78
CA LYS A 146 -12.04 -0.68 -8.23
C LYS A 146 -11.02 -1.48 -7.41
N GLU A 147 -11.12 -1.46 -6.09
CA GLU A 147 -10.20 -2.21 -5.23
C GLU A 147 -10.41 -3.73 -5.29
N LEU A 148 -11.66 -4.20 -5.46
CA LEU A 148 -11.94 -5.63 -5.74
C LEU A 148 -11.23 -6.09 -7.01
N SER A 149 -11.42 -5.39 -8.14
CA SER A 149 -10.76 -5.73 -9.39
C SER A 149 -9.23 -5.66 -9.28
N ARG A 150 -8.69 -4.69 -8.54
CA ARG A 150 -7.25 -4.58 -8.29
C ARG A 150 -6.70 -5.76 -7.50
N LEU A 151 -7.45 -6.31 -6.56
CA LEU A 151 -7.05 -7.49 -5.78
C LEU A 151 -7.19 -8.77 -6.61
N GLU A 152 -8.24 -8.89 -7.42
CA GLU A 152 -8.43 -10.00 -8.36
C GLU A 152 -7.34 -10.06 -9.43
N ASN A 153 -6.96 -8.91 -10.00
CA ASN A 153 -5.85 -8.79 -10.96
C ASN A 153 -4.49 -9.21 -10.38
N LYS A 154 -4.38 -9.25 -9.04
CA LYS A 154 -3.19 -9.73 -8.33
C LYS A 154 -3.28 -11.21 -7.96
N GLY A 155 -4.36 -11.89 -8.35
CA GLY A 155 -4.61 -13.29 -8.01
C GLY A 155 -5.15 -13.51 -6.60
N TYR A 156 -5.67 -12.47 -5.94
CA TYR A 156 -6.32 -12.63 -4.64
C TYR A 156 -7.83 -12.76 -4.80
N HIS A 157 -8.41 -13.72 -4.09
CA HIS A 157 -9.87 -13.81 -3.98
C HIS A 157 -10.38 -12.73 -3.02
N ALA A 158 -10.88 -11.62 -3.56
CA ALA A 158 -11.43 -10.52 -2.77
C ALA A 158 -12.96 -10.52 -2.76
N PHE A 159 -13.56 -10.02 -1.67
CA PHE A 159 -15.01 -9.84 -1.56
C PHE A 159 -15.33 -8.64 -0.66
N GLY A 160 -16.43 -7.96 -0.95
CA GLY A 160 -16.93 -6.85 -0.15
C GLY A 160 -17.99 -7.31 0.85
N LEU A 161 -17.91 -6.83 2.09
CA LEU A 161 -18.91 -7.03 3.13
C LEU A 161 -19.49 -5.67 3.54
N VAL A 162 -20.77 -5.44 3.25
CA VAL A 162 -21.45 -4.20 3.62
C VAL A 162 -21.65 -4.16 5.14
N LYS A 163 -21.18 -3.09 5.78
CA LYS A 163 -21.29 -2.85 7.21
C LYS A 163 -21.78 -1.41 7.45
N GLY A 164 -23.09 -1.24 7.48
CA GLY A 164 -23.72 0.07 7.60
C GLY A 164 -23.41 0.94 6.39
N LYS A 165 -22.79 2.10 6.63
CA LYS A 165 -22.44 3.10 5.58
C LYS A 165 -21.14 2.80 4.82
N TYR A 166 -20.44 1.72 5.18
CA TYR A 166 -19.16 1.36 4.60
C TYR A 166 -19.18 -0.09 4.12
N THR A 167 -18.42 -0.37 3.06
CA THR A 167 -18.15 -1.73 2.61
C THR A 167 -16.71 -2.09 2.98
N VAL A 168 -16.57 -3.16 3.74
CA VAL A 168 -15.29 -3.72 4.15
C VAL A 168 -14.79 -4.66 3.06
N ILE A 169 -13.60 -4.40 2.54
CA ILE A 169 -12.96 -5.26 1.55
C ILE A 169 -12.15 -6.31 2.29
N CYS A 170 -12.48 -7.55 2.01
CA CYS A 170 -11.89 -8.74 2.59
C CYS A 170 -11.20 -9.57 1.51
N VAL A 171 -10.14 -10.28 1.90
CA VAL A 171 -9.37 -11.18 1.05
C VAL A 171 -9.33 -12.56 1.69
N GLY A 172 -9.71 -13.55 0.89
CA GLY A 172 -9.64 -14.96 1.20
C GLY A 172 -10.64 -15.42 2.27
N LYS A 173 -10.93 -16.72 2.25
CA LYS A 173 -11.71 -17.41 3.27
C LYS A 173 -10.82 -18.53 3.79
N PHE A 174 -10.38 -18.41 5.04
CA PHE A 174 -9.41 -19.30 5.64
C PHE A 174 -10.04 -20.11 6.77
N ALA A 175 -9.73 -21.40 6.82
CA ALA A 175 -10.16 -22.28 7.89
C ALA A 175 -9.36 -22.04 9.19
N ALA A 176 -8.04 -21.87 9.08
CA ALA A 176 -7.14 -21.64 10.20
C ALA A 176 -6.49 -20.25 10.14
N LYS A 177 -6.13 -19.72 11.31
CA LYS A 177 -5.52 -18.39 11.46
C LYS A 177 -4.14 -18.31 10.78
N ASP A 178 -3.36 -19.39 10.80
CA ASP A 178 -2.00 -19.40 10.25
C ASP A 178 -1.98 -19.18 8.73
N HIS A 179 -2.95 -19.76 8.01
CA HIS A 179 -3.12 -19.51 6.58
C HIS A 179 -3.47 -18.04 6.29
N ALA A 180 -4.31 -17.43 7.13
CA ALA A 180 -4.64 -16.01 7.01
C ALA A 180 -3.43 -15.11 7.34
N GLN A 181 -2.59 -15.51 8.30
CA GLN A 181 -1.36 -14.81 8.69
C GLN A 181 -0.36 -14.72 7.53
N ASN A 182 -0.16 -15.83 6.80
CA ASN A 182 0.71 -15.86 5.62
C ASN A 182 0.24 -14.89 4.53
N SER A 183 -1.07 -14.83 4.28
CA SER A 183 -1.66 -13.87 3.34
C SER A 183 -1.56 -12.43 3.83
N LEU A 184 -1.72 -12.20 5.14
CA LEU A 184 -1.58 -10.87 5.75
C LEU A 184 -0.16 -10.32 5.59
N THR A 185 0.88 -11.13 5.81
CA THR A 185 2.28 -10.68 5.63
C THR A 185 2.54 -10.21 4.20
N LYS A 186 1.99 -10.92 3.20
CA LYS A 186 2.09 -10.51 1.78
C LYS A 186 1.35 -9.20 1.51
N LEU A 187 0.17 -9.03 2.10
CA LEU A 187 -0.67 -7.84 1.92
C LEU A 187 -0.13 -6.60 2.65
N LYS A 188 0.57 -6.77 3.78
CA LYS A 188 1.17 -5.67 4.56
C LYS A 188 2.12 -4.78 3.77
N THR A 189 2.75 -5.32 2.73
CA THR A 189 3.63 -4.55 1.83
C THR A 189 2.90 -3.40 1.14
N LYS A 190 1.60 -3.56 0.84
CA LYS A 190 0.80 -2.56 0.11
C LYS A 190 -0.32 -1.95 0.96
N TYR A 191 -0.80 -2.69 1.95
CA TYR A 191 -1.90 -2.27 2.83
C TYR A 191 -1.42 -2.39 4.27
N PRO A 192 -0.91 -1.30 4.88
CA PRO A 192 -0.33 -1.34 6.22
C PRO A 192 -1.37 -1.72 7.29
N ASP A 193 -2.61 -1.29 7.09
CA ASP A 193 -3.72 -1.46 8.06
C ASP A 193 -4.49 -2.78 7.88
N CYS A 194 -3.90 -3.79 7.25
CA CYS A 194 -4.56 -5.07 7.08
C CYS A 194 -4.60 -5.88 8.40
N GLN A 195 -5.76 -6.51 8.64
CA GLN A 195 -6.03 -7.24 9.88
C GLN A 195 -6.80 -8.53 9.63
N ILE A 196 -6.56 -9.56 10.45
CA ILE A 196 -7.34 -10.81 10.39
C ILE A 196 -8.63 -10.62 11.20
N ARG A 197 -9.76 -11.01 10.61
CA ARG A 197 -11.07 -10.98 11.24
C ARG A 197 -11.72 -12.36 11.16
N LYS A 198 -12.54 -12.70 12.15
CA LYS A 198 -13.42 -13.87 12.09
C LYS A 198 -14.67 -13.57 11.26
N LEU A 199 -15.07 -14.52 10.41
CA LEU A 199 -16.27 -14.44 9.57
C LEU A 199 -17.53 -14.81 10.36
#